data_AF-A0A924XB00-F1
#
_entry.id   AF-A0A924XB00-F1
#
_cell.length_a   1.000
_cell.length_b   1.000
_cell.length_c   1.000
_cell.angle_alpha   90.00
_cell.angle_beta   90.00
_cell.angle_gamma   90.00
#
_symmetry.space_group_name_H-M   'P 1'
#
loop_
_entity.id
_entity.type
_entity.pdbx_description
1 polymer ?
#
loop_
_entity_poly.entity_id
_entity_poly.type
_entity_poly.pdbx_seq_one_letter_code
_entity_poly.pdbx_strand_id
1 'polypeptide(L)'
;MPRRPIHSTPAAQPGDRLFNDAAGRLWCAARERAVRSSDAVVFTCLSDARQKSRALAAAGDLELSEARDDLLRTLLVQAPRLGRLT
;
A
#
# COMPACT_ATOMS: atom_id res chain seq x y z
N MET A 1 -2.94 -29.32 -14.90
CA MET A 1 -2.38 -28.50 -13.79
C MET A 1 -2.11 -27.09 -14.30
N PRO A 2 -2.99 -26.08 -14.14
CA PRO A 2 -2.62 -24.72 -14.52
C PRO A 2 -1.99 -24.00 -13.32
N ARG A 3 -0.76 -23.51 -13.52
CA ARG A 3 -0.05 -22.61 -12.59
C ARG A 3 -0.76 -21.25 -12.62
N ARG A 4 -1.50 -20.93 -11.56
CA ARG A 4 -2.11 -19.61 -11.35
C ARG A 4 -0.98 -18.58 -11.17
N PRO A 5 -0.92 -17.50 -11.96
CA PRO A 5 -0.04 -16.39 -11.64
C PRO A 5 -0.57 -15.75 -10.35
N ILE A 6 0.27 -15.70 -9.31
CA ILE A 6 -0.01 -14.99 -8.07
C ILE A 6 0.20 -13.49 -8.35
N HIS A 7 -0.62 -12.93 -9.22
CA HIS A 7 -0.92 -11.50 -9.14
C HIS A 7 -2.19 -11.39 -8.32
N SER A 8 -2.04 -11.65 -7.02
CA SER A 8 -3.03 -11.22 -6.05
C SER A 8 -3.06 -9.70 -6.14
N THR A 9 -3.97 -9.13 -6.93
CA THR A 9 -4.60 -7.88 -6.51
C THR A 9 -5.06 -8.15 -5.08
N PRO A 10 -4.52 -7.49 -4.05
CA PRO A 10 -5.02 -7.66 -2.71
C PRO A 10 -6.48 -7.25 -2.80
N ALA A 11 -7.41 -8.19 -2.64
CA ALA A 11 -8.78 -7.82 -2.37
C ALA A 11 -8.72 -7.00 -1.08
N ALA A 12 -9.09 -5.73 -1.15
CA ALA A 12 -9.00 -4.81 -0.03
C ALA A 12 -9.53 -5.50 1.23
N GLN A 13 -8.63 -5.77 2.18
CA GLN A 13 -8.97 -6.47 3.40
C GLN A 13 -9.71 -5.51 4.34
N PRO A 14 -10.48 -6.02 5.32
CA PRO A 14 -11.03 -5.17 6.38
C PRO A 14 -9.88 -4.39 7.05
N GLY A 15 -9.84 -3.07 6.86
CA GLY A 15 -8.78 -2.19 7.36
C GLY A 15 -7.92 -1.53 6.27
N ASP A 16 -7.99 -2.01 5.02
CA ASP A 16 -7.34 -1.36 3.89
C ASP A 16 -8.08 -0.08 3.49
N ARG A 17 -7.33 0.92 3.03
CA ARG A 17 -7.90 2.19 2.53
C ARG A 17 -7.64 2.40 1.06
N LEU A 18 -8.73 2.66 0.35
CA LEU A 18 -8.72 3.12 -1.03
C LEU A 18 -8.77 4.64 -1.05
N PHE A 19 -7.90 5.27 -1.83
CA PHE A 19 -7.85 6.72 -1.99
C PHE A 19 -7.31 7.09 -3.37
N ASN A 20 -7.60 8.30 -3.84
CA ASN A 20 -7.03 8.84 -5.07
C ASN A 20 -5.82 9.72 -4.77
N ASP A 21 -4.74 9.55 -5.53
CA ASP A 21 -3.62 10.49 -5.47
C ASP A 21 -3.92 11.82 -6.18
N ALA A 22 -2.97 12.76 -6.13
CA ALA A 22 -3.12 14.08 -6.76
C ALA A 22 -3.24 14.02 -8.31
N ALA A 23 -2.86 12.90 -8.93
CA ALA A 23 -3.01 12.67 -10.36
C ALA A 23 -4.30 11.91 -10.72
N GLY A 24 -5.17 11.65 -9.73
CA GLY A 24 -6.42 10.91 -9.91
C GLY A 24 -6.25 9.41 -10.07
N ARG A 25 -5.08 8.85 -9.73
CA ARG A 25 -4.87 7.39 -9.73
C ARG A 25 -5.41 6.79 -8.45
N LEU A 26 -6.04 5.62 -8.57
CA LEU A 26 -6.56 4.86 -7.43
C LEU A 26 -5.45 4.04 -6.78
N TRP A 27 -5.29 4.21 -5.47
CA TRP A 27 -4.34 3.49 -4.65
C TRP A 27 -5.04 2.75 -3.51
N CYS A 28 -4.46 1.62 -3.12
CA CYS A 28 -4.78 0.90 -1.89
C CYS A 28 -3.62 1.03 -0.90
N ALA A 29 -3.91 1.48 0.31
CA ALA A 29 -3.02 1.45 1.47
C ALA A 29 -3.42 0.29 2.38
N ALA A 30 -2.50 -0.65 2.61
CA ALA A 30 -2.70 -1.82 3.45
C ALA A 30 -1.62 -1.87 4.54
N ARG A 31 -1.99 -2.32 5.75
CA ARG A 31 -1.03 -2.51 6.85
C ARG A 31 -0.51 -3.94 6.82
N GLU A 32 0.76 -4.10 6.52
CA GLU A 32 1.46 -5.38 6.58
C GLU A 32 2.10 -5.52 7.97
N ARG A 33 1.61 -6.52 8.73
CA ARG A 33 2.10 -6.81 10.07
C ARG A 33 3.17 -7.91 9.98
N ALA A 34 4.40 -7.58 10.33
CA ALA A 34 5.47 -8.56 10.32
C ALA A 34 5.71 -9.13 11.72
N VAL A 35 5.76 -10.46 11.84
CA VAL A 35 5.93 -11.17 13.13
C VAL A 35 7.27 -10.83 13.84
N ARG A 36 8.26 -10.33 13.08
CA ARG A 36 9.64 -10.09 13.55
C ARG A 36 10.17 -8.69 13.25
N SER A 37 9.42 -7.84 12.54
CA SER A 37 9.86 -6.49 12.15
C SER A 37 8.74 -5.47 12.40
N SER A 38 9.10 -4.18 12.36
CA SER A 38 8.13 -3.10 12.43
C SER A 38 7.04 -3.27 11.37
N ASP A 39 5.80 -2.94 11.76
CA ASP A 39 4.67 -2.86 10.84
C ASP A 39 5.01 -1.92 9.68
N ALA A 40 4.43 -2.19 8.50
CA ALA A 40 4.61 -1.34 7.34
C ALA A 40 3.25 -0.99 6.73
N VAL A 41 3.15 0.20 6.16
CA VAL A 41 2.05 0.54 5.24
C VAL A 41 2.54 0.34 3.82
N VAL A 42 1.86 -0.51 3.08
CA VAL A 42 2.13 -0.80 1.68
C VAL A 42 1.08 -0.13 0.81
N PHE A 43 1.55 0.64 -0.16
CA PHE A 43 0.74 1.31 -1.17
C PHE A 43 0.86 0.58 -2.48
N THR A 44 -0.28 0.16 -3.03
CA THR A 44 -0.37 -0.48 -4.34
C THR A 44 -1.30 0.31 -5.23
N CYS A 45 -0.83 0.70 -6.42
CA CYS A 45 -1.69 1.38 -7.39
C CYS A 45 -2.60 0.34 -8.05
N LEU A 46 -3.90 0.59 -8.02
CA LEU A 46 -4.91 -0.28 -8.62
C LEU A 46 -5.30 0.17 -10.03
N SER A 47 -5.19 1.47 -10.33
CA SER A 47 -5.57 2.01 -11.64
C SER A 47 -4.46 1.96 -12.69
N ASP A 48 -3.19 1.83 -12.29
CA ASP A 48 -2.04 1.79 -13.22
C ASP A 48 -0.98 0.79 -12.73
N ALA A 49 -0.98 -0.40 -13.33
CA ALA A 49 -0.04 -1.48 -13.00
C ALA A 49 1.43 -1.15 -13.27
N ARG A 50 1.73 -0.07 -14.00
CA ARG A 50 3.11 0.40 -14.20
C ARG A 50 3.66 1.09 -12.96
N GLN A 51 2.81 1.54 -12.04
CA GLN A 51 3.24 2.10 -10.78
C GLN A 51 3.75 0.97 -9.86
N LYS A 52 5.02 1.10 -9.44
CA LYS A 52 5.59 0.20 -8.44
C LYS A 52 4.90 0.41 -7.09
N SER A 53 4.68 -0.68 -6.36
CA SER A 53 4.28 -0.59 -4.96
C SER A 53 5.29 0.23 -4.15
N ARG A 54 4.81 0.88 -3.10
CA ARG A 54 5.63 1.69 -2.20
C ARG A 54 5.36 1.24 -0.77
N ALA A 55 6.33 1.38 0.11
CA ALA A 55 6.10 1.07 1.53
C ALA A 55 6.86 2.01 2.45
N LEU A 56 6.26 2.32 3.59
CA LEU A 56 6.96 2.93 4.73
C LEU A 56 6.73 2.13 6.00
N ALA A 57 7.61 2.30 6.98
CA ALA A 57 7.35 1.80 8.33
C ALA A 57 6.10 2.50 8.90
N ALA A 58 5.15 1.71 9.39
CA ALA A 58 3.99 2.22 10.09
C ALA A 58 4.38 2.60 11.52
N ALA A 59 3.98 3.79 11.95
CA ALA A 59 4.00 4.13 13.36
C ALA A 59 2.94 3.29 14.10
N GLY A 60 3.21 2.92 15.35
CA GLY A 60 2.36 2.01 16.11
C GLY A 60 0.91 2.50 16.27
N ASP A 61 0.72 3.82 16.29
CA ASP A 61 -0.52 4.57 16.43
C ASP A 61 -1.27 4.85 15.12
N LEU A 62 -0.73 4.44 13.96
CA LEU A 62 -1.36 4.70 12.67
C LEU A 62 -2.54 3.76 12.38
N GLU A 63 -3.76 4.19 12.69
CA GLU A 63 -5.00 3.49 12.30
C GLU A 63 -5.37 3.79 10.85
N LEU A 64 -5.06 2.88 9.92
CA LEU A 64 -5.37 3.05 8.49
C LEU A 64 -6.86 3.19 8.22
N SER A 65 -7.72 2.50 8.97
CA SER A 65 -9.17 2.56 8.81
C SER A 65 -9.73 3.97 9.02
N GLU A 66 -9.09 4.78 9.86
CA GLU A 66 -9.48 6.16 10.19
C GLU A 66 -8.66 7.22 9.44
N ALA A 67 -7.60 6.80 8.73
CA ALA A 67 -6.73 7.70 7.99
C ALA A 67 -7.49 8.43 6.88
N ARG A 68 -7.31 9.76 6.83
CA ARG A 68 -7.86 10.63 5.78
C ARG A 68 -7.02 10.54 4.50
N ASP A 69 -7.65 10.73 3.35
CA ASP A 69 -7.00 10.73 2.04
C ASP A 69 -5.78 11.64 1.97
N ASP A 70 -5.82 12.84 2.57
CA ASP A 70 -4.68 13.77 2.53
C ASP A 70 -3.46 13.27 3.32
N LEU A 71 -3.70 12.56 4.44
CA LEU A 71 -2.64 11.88 5.17
C LEU A 71 -2.07 10.75 4.30
N LEU A 72 -2.93 9.92 3.69
CA LEU A 72 -2.50 8.82 2.84
C LEU A 72 -1.71 9.30 1.60
N ARG A 73 -2.08 10.43 1.01
CA ARG A 73 -1.33 11.10 -0.05
C ARG A 73 0.05 11.55 0.43
N THR A 74 0.12 12.15 1.60
CA THR A 74 1.40 12.59 2.21
C THR A 74 2.32 11.40 2.43
N LEU A 75 1.79 10.32 3.03
CA LEU A 75 2.52 9.08 3.26
C LEU A 75 2.98 8.43 1.94
N LEU A 76 2.12 8.41 0.91
CA LEU A 76 2.46 7.88 -0.41
C LEU A 76 3.64 8.63 -1.07
N VAL A 77 3.69 9.95 -0.92
CA VAL A 77 4.79 10.78 -1.43
C VAL A 77 6.10 10.46 -0.72
N GLN A 78 6.05 10.24 0.58
CA GLN A 78 7.21 9.87 1.40
C GLN A 78 7.66 8.41 1.20
N ALA A 79 6.73 7.52 0.83
CA ALA A 79 7.00 6.10 0.70
C ALA A 79 7.96 5.80 -0.48
N PRO A 80 9.14 5.20 -0.22
CA PRO A 80 10.04 4.77 -1.28
C PRO A 80 9.39 3.70 -2.17
N ARG A 81 9.80 3.69 -3.44
CA ARG A 81 9.40 2.64 -4.38
C ARG A 81 10.02 1.32 -3.95
N LEU A 82 9.20 0.30 -3.78
CA LEU A 82 9.66 -1.07 -3.65
C LEU A 82 10.21 -1.51 -5.01
N GLY A 83 11.53 -1.47 -5.12
CA GLY A 83 12.30 -2.10 -6.19
C GLY A 83 13.23 -3.12 -5.54
N ARG A 84 13.47 -4.24 -6.25
CA ARG A 84 14.45 -5.27 -5.86
C ARG A 84 15.65 -4.62 -5.16
N LEU A 85 15.90 -5.00 -3.91
CA LEU A 85 17.24 -4.98 -3.35
C LEU A 85 18.12 -5.69 -4.38
N THR A 86 18.87 -4.93 -5.17
CA THR A 86 19.98 -5.44 -5.96
C THR A 86 21.24 -5.23 -5.16
#